data_AF-A0A7K3GP03-F1
#
_entry.id   AF-A0A7K3GP03-F1
#
_cell.length_a   1.000
_cell.length_b   1.000
_cell.length_c   1.000
_cell.angle_alpha   90.00
_cell.angle_beta   90.00
_cell.angle_gamma   90.00
#
_symmetry.space_group_name_H-M   'P 1'
#
loop_
_entity.id
_entity.type
_entity.pdbx_description
1 polymer ?
#
loop_
_entity_poly.entity_id
_entity_poly.type
_entity_poly.pdbx_seq_one_letter_code
_entity_poly.pdbx_strand_id
1 'polypeptide(L)'
;ALTELPEGTEIGRNARQALALAADAESAFALVPLLEHQIVDHVYSYGIAAAETVPVALALATAARGVLAETVPAAACLSRVADSAPALAGALTGALGGGASVPASWRDTCRTLPGCVLPRLTGTDLVELAGLLHATQPNRPEGGRTK
;
A
#
# COMPACT_ATOMS: atom_id res chain seq x y z
N ALA A 1 -1.35 12.53 -4.16
CA ALA A 1 -0.27 11.54 -4.03
C ALA A 1 0.99 11.99 -4.77
N LEU A 2 0.97 12.12 -6.10
CA LEU A 2 2.18 12.51 -6.86
C LEU A 2 2.77 13.88 -6.51
N THR A 3 1.96 14.85 -6.09
CA THR A 3 2.44 16.16 -5.63
C THR A 3 3.35 16.07 -4.41
N GLU A 4 3.16 15.05 -3.57
CA GLU A 4 4.00 14.78 -2.39
C GLU A 4 5.31 14.06 -2.76
N LEU A 5 5.51 13.69 -4.03
CA LEU A 5 6.67 12.95 -4.54
C LEU A 5 7.43 13.80 -5.57
N PRO A 6 8.47 14.56 -5.14
CA PRO A 6 9.17 15.50 -6.00
C PRO A 6 9.78 14.83 -7.26
N GLU A 7 9.68 15.50 -8.41
CA GLU A 7 10.10 14.96 -9.72
C GLU A 7 11.59 14.60 -9.81
N GLY A 8 12.46 15.34 -9.13
CA GLY A 8 13.90 15.07 -9.12
C GLY A 8 14.29 13.83 -8.31
N THR A 9 13.35 13.17 -7.63
CA THR A 9 13.63 12.00 -6.79
C THR A 9 13.32 10.70 -7.52
N GLU A 10 14.03 9.64 -7.17
CA GLU A 10 13.79 8.31 -7.72
C GLU A 10 12.37 7.80 -7.43
N ILE A 11 11.90 7.97 -6.18
CA ILE A 11 10.52 7.62 -5.79
C ILE A 11 9.48 8.37 -6.64
N GLY A 12 9.71 9.65 -6.92
CA GLY A 12 8.82 10.44 -7.75
C GLY A 12 8.83 10.00 -9.22
N ARG A 13 10.00 9.68 -9.77
CA ARG A 13 10.14 9.22 -11.16
C ARG A 13 9.46 7.85 -11.34
N ASN A 14 9.77 6.91 -10.45
CA ASN A 14 9.23 5.55 -10.48
C ASN A 14 7.72 5.55 -10.23
N ALA A 15 7.19 6.42 -9.35
CA ALA A 15 5.74 6.52 -9.13
C ALA A 15 4.98 6.94 -10.38
N ARG A 16 5.49 7.93 -11.13
CA ARG A 16 4.90 8.34 -12.41
C ARG A 16 4.96 7.24 -13.46
N GLN A 17 6.11 6.57 -13.58
CA GLN A 17 6.28 5.45 -14.52
C GLN A 17 5.34 4.28 -14.17
N ALA A 18 5.27 3.87 -12.90
CA ALA A 18 4.42 2.79 -12.44
C ALA A 18 2.93 3.10 -12.66
N LEU A 19 2.51 4.34 -12.45
CA LEU A 19 1.13 4.78 -12.73
C LEU A 19 0.80 4.83 -14.23
N ALA A 20 1.78 5.15 -15.08
CA ALA A 20 1.60 5.05 -16.53
C ALA A 20 1.37 3.58 -16.95
N LEU A 21 2.19 2.65 -16.44
CA LEU A 21 1.98 1.21 -16.66
C LEU A 21 0.62 0.73 -16.16
N ALA A 22 0.17 1.23 -15.00
CA ALA A 22 -1.13 0.88 -14.44
C ALA A 22 -2.31 1.39 -15.29
N ALA A 23 -2.16 2.52 -15.98
CA ALA A 23 -3.21 3.08 -16.85
C ALA A 23 -3.49 2.19 -18.06
N ASP A 24 -2.48 1.48 -18.55
CA ASP A 24 -2.57 0.59 -19.71
C ASP A 24 -2.82 -0.88 -19.33
N ALA A 25 -2.80 -1.22 -18.03
CA ALA A 25 -2.94 -2.59 -17.56
C ALA A 25 -4.40 -3.07 -17.53
N GLU A 26 -4.63 -4.29 -18.01
CA GLU A 26 -5.97 -4.92 -18.01
C GLU A 26 -6.46 -5.27 -16.58
N SER A 27 -5.53 -5.54 -15.66
CA SER A 27 -5.83 -5.85 -14.26
C SER A 27 -4.59 -5.60 -13.38
N ALA A 28 -4.79 -5.55 -12.05
CA ALA A 28 -3.69 -5.46 -11.10
C ALA A 28 -2.71 -6.64 -11.20
N PHE A 29 -3.22 -7.85 -11.48
CA PHE A 29 -2.36 -9.03 -11.63
C PHE A 29 -1.56 -9.00 -12.95
N ALA A 30 -2.16 -8.53 -14.05
CA ALA A 30 -1.45 -8.35 -15.33
C ALA A 30 -0.31 -7.33 -15.24
N LEU A 31 -0.37 -6.41 -14.27
CA LEU A 31 0.65 -5.40 -14.04
C LEU A 31 1.92 -5.95 -13.33
N VAL A 32 1.82 -7.08 -12.63
CA VAL A 32 2.93 -7.70 -11.87
C VAL A 32 4.22 -7.85 -12.68
N PRO A 33 4.23 -8.54 -13.85
CA PRO A 33 5.48 -8.72 -14.61
C PRO A 33 6.08 -7.40 -15.10
N LEU A 34 5.25 -6.39 -15.40
CA LEU A 34 5.73 -5.07 -15.83
C LEU A 34 6.41 -4.32 -14.68
N LEU A 35 5.81 -4.34 -13.49
CA LEU A 35 6.41 -3.74 -12.30
C LEU A 35 7.70 -4.45 -11.92
N GLU A 36 7.70 -5.79 -11.96
CA GLU A 36 8.86 -6.61 -11.63
C GLU A 36 10.07 -6.26 -12.50
N HIS A 37 9.85 -6.04 -13.79
CA HIS A 37 10.92 -5.80 -14.77
C HIS A 37 11.34 -4.34 -14.89
N GLN A 38 10.41 -3.38 -14.73
CA GLN A 38 10.65 -1.98 -15.08
C GLN A 38 10.80 -1.03 -13.89
N ILE A 39 10.29 -1.41 -12.71
CA ILE A 39 10.27 -0.54 -11.54
C ILE A 39 11.22 -1.01 -10.46
N VAL A 40 11.24 -2.31 -10.22
CA VAL A 40 11.97 -2.83 -9.07
C VAL A 40 13.23 -3.54 -9.54
N ASP A 41 14.38 -3.04 -9.11
CA ASP A 41 15.67 -3.33 -9.73
C ASP A 41 16.09 -4.79 -9.46
N HIS A 42 16.76 -5.42 -10.43
CA HIS A 42 17.29 -6.77 -10.29
C HIS A 42 18.74 -6.78 -9.75
N VAL A 43 19.38 -5.61 -9.63
CA VAL A 43 20.72 -5.48 -9.06
C VAL A 43 20.65 -5.50 -7.53
N TYR A 44 21.01 -6.65 -6.96
CA TYR A 44 21.15 -6.87 -5.52
C TYR A 44 22.25 -5.99 -4.91
N SER A 45 21.94 -4.73 -4.58
CA SER A 45 22.87 -3.89 -3.80
C SER A 45 22.21 -2.88 -2.87
N TYR A 46 20.92 -2.59 -3.03
CA TYR A 46 20.18 -1.73 -2.13
C TYR A 46 18.94 -2.46 -1.59
N GLY A 47 18.79 -2.49 -0.27
CA GLY A 47 17.61 -3.05 0.38
C GLY A 47 16.34 -2.32 -0.08
N ILE A 48 15.19 -3.00 0.06
CA ILE A 48 13.83 -2.56 -0.30
C ILE A 48 13.70 -1.04 -0.17
N ALA A 49 13.83 -0.34 -1.28
CA ALA A 49 13.83 1.11 -1.27
C ALA A 49 12.38 1.60 -1.24
N ALA A 50 12.12 2.69 -0.50
CA ALA A 50 10.85 3.41 -0.60
C ALA A 50 10.57 3.83 -2.07
N ALA A 51 11.65 4.06 -2.84
CA ALA A 51 11.61 4.37 -4.27
C ALA A 51 11.07 3.26 -5.17
N GLU A 52 10.90 2.03 -4.66
CA GLU A 52 10.29 0.90 -5.38
C GLU A 52 8.94 0.53 -4.78
N THR A 53 8.89 0.44 -3.44
CA THR A 53 7.70 -0.03 -2.71
C THR A 53 6.51 0.92 -2.86
N VAL A 54 6.75 2.24 -2.77
CA VAL A 54 5.67 3.24 -2.89
C VAL A 54 5.09 3.26 -4.31
N PRO A 55 5.89 3.32 -5.38
CA PRO A 55 5.38 3.19 -6.76
C PRO A 55 4.57 1.92 -7.01
N VAL A 56 5.08 0.76 -6.58
CA VAL A 56 4.39 -0.53 -6.73
C VAL A 56 3.01 -0.49 -6.04
N ALA A 57 2.97 -0.02 -4.79
CA ALA A 57 1.73 0.03 -4.03
C ALA A 57 0.70 1.00 -4.66
N LEU A 58 1.14 2.17 -5.12
CA LEU A 58 0.27 3.14 -5.81
C LEU A 58 -0.27 2.58 -7.12
N ALA A 59 0.59 1.96 -7.93
CA ALA A 59 0.22 1.42 -9.23
C ALA A 59 -0.79 0.27 -9.10
N LEU A 60 -0.55 -0.68 -8.20
CA LEU A 60 -1.46 -1.79 -7.97
C LEU A 60 -2.80 -1.35 -7.37
N ALA A 61 -2.79 -0.42 -6.39
CA ALA A 61 -4.03 0.12 -5.84
C ALA A 61 -4.86 0.87 -6.91
N THR A 62 -4.18 1.54 -7.84
CA THR A 62 -4.81 2.24 -8.98
C THR A 62 -5.38 1.25 -9.99
N ALA A 63 -4.59 0.25 -10.42
CA ALA A 63 -5.01 -0.76 -11.39
C ALA A 63 -6.18 -1.61 -10.87
N ALA A 64 -6.17 -1.96 -9.58
CA ALA A 64 -7.27 -2.67 -8.91
C ALA A 64 -8.47 -1.77 -8.61
N ARG A 65 -8.41 -0.46 -8.90
CA ARG A 65 -9.45 0.53 -8.57
C ARG A 65 -9.87 0.48 -7.10
N GLY A 66 -8.93 0.25 -6.19
CA GLY A 66 -9.20 0.12 -4.77
C GLY A 66 -9.89 -1.19 -4.36
N VAL A 67 -9.84 -2.25 -5.15
CA VAL A 67 -10.33 -3.59 -4.76
C VAL A 67 -9.23 -4.34 -4.00
N LEU A 68 -9.38 -4.44 -2.67
CA LEU A 68 -8.36 -5.00 -1.78
C LEU A 68 -7.97 -6.45 -2.13
N ALA A 69 -8.98 -7.25 -2.49
CA ALA A 69 -8.79 -8.65 -2.88
C ALA A 69 -8.02 -8.84 -4.20
N GLU A 70 -7.89 -7.79 -5.02
CA GLU A 70 -7.05 -7.79 -6.22
C GLU A 70 -5.69 -7.16 -5.93
N THR A 71 -5.66 -6.04 -5.21
CA THR A 71 -4.44 -5.28 -4.92
C THR A 71 -3.42 -6.09 -4.11
N VAL A 72 -3.84 -6.67 -2.98
CA VAL A 72 -2.92 -7.27 -2.01
C VAL A 72 -2.27 -8.55 -2.55
N PRO A 73 -3.00 -9.49 -3.19
CA PRO A 73 -2.36 -10.68 -3.76
C PRO A 73 -1.42 -10.33 -4.92
N ALA A 74 -1.77 -9.37 -5.77
CA ALA A 74 -0.87 -8.91 -6.84
C ALA A 74 0.43 -8.33 -6.27
N ALA A 75 0.35 -7.53 -5.20
CA ALA A 75 1.53 -6.99 -4.53
C ALA A 75 2.39 -8.10 -3.90
N ALA A 76 1.76 -9.16 -3.36
CA ALA A 76 2.48 -10.27 -2.74
C ALA A 76 3.25 -11.13 -3.75
N CYS A 77 2.91 -11.08 -5.04
CA CYS A 77 3.65 -11.76 -6.10
C CYS A 77 5.00 -11.09 -6.43
N LEU A 78 5.22 -9.84 -6.02
CA LEU A 78 6.47 -9.13 -6.26
C LEU A 78 7.50 -9.45 -5.17
N SER A 79 8.13 -10.62 -5.27
CA SER A 79 8.97 -11.24 -4.23
C SER A 79 9.92 -10.28 -3.50
N ARG A 80 10.68 -9.44 -4.21
CA ARG A 80 11.67 -8.55 -3.56
C ARG A 80 11.05 -7.40 -2.75
N VAL A 81 9.80 -7.01 -3.01
CA VAL A 81 9.09 -6.00 -2.22
C VAL A 81 7.95 -6.60 -1.38
N ALA A 82 7.83 -7.93 -1.34
CA ALA A 82 6.71 -8.62 -0.70
C ALA A 82 6.62 -8.39 0.81
N ASP A 83 7.72 -8.01 1.48
CA ASP A 83 7.72 -7.70 2.91
C ASP A 83 6.94 -6.41 3.25
N SER A 84 6.82 -5.47 2.30
CA SER A 84 6.26 -4.13 2.57
C SER A 84 5.18 -3.69 1.57
N ALA A 85 5.30 -4.06 0.30
CA ALA A 85 4.36 -3.65 -0.74
C ALA A 85 2.91 -4.11 -0.47
N PRO A 86 2.63 -5.36 -0.04
CA PRO A 86 1.26 -5.79 0.25
C PRO A 86 0.62 -4.99 1.40
N ALA A 87 1.39 -4.71 2.45
CA ALA A 87 0.93 -3.93 3.59
C ALA A 87 0.61 -2.48 3.18
N LEU A 88 1.51 -1.83 2.43
CA LEU A 88 1.31 -0.46 1.95
C LEU A 88 0.13 -0.37 0.96
N ALA A 89 0.07 -1.27 -0.02
CA ALA A 89 -1.00 -1.29 -1.01
C ALA A 89 -2.37 -1.59 -0.37
N GLY A 90 -2.39 -2.49 0.62
CA GLY A 90 -3.56 -2.76 1.45
C GLY A 90 -4.00 -1.55 2.27
N ALA A 91 -3.06 -0.80 2.86
CA ALA A 91 -3.37 0.43 3.60
C ALA A 91 -3.96 1.53 2.69
N LEU A 92 -3.38 1.76 1.51
CA LEU A 92 -3.90 2.71 0.52
C LEU A 92 -5.31 2.31 0.06
N THR A 93 -5.49 1.04 -0.26
CA THR A 93 -6.77 0.52 -0.73
C THR A 93 -7.83 0.54 0.37
N GLY A 94 -7.47 0.17 1.60
CA GLY A 94 -8.36 0.21 2.75
C GLY A 94 -8.75 1.63 3.17
N ALA A 95 -7.88 2.62 2.98
CA ALA A 95 -8.23 4.03 3.18
C ALA A 95 -9.28 4.53 2.18
N LEU A 96 -9.29 4.00 0.95
CA LEU A 96 -10.29 4.32 -0.07
C LEU A 96 -11.61 3.57 0.14
N GLY A 97 -11.54 2.27 0.45
CA GLY A 97 -12.71 1.39 0.58
C GLY A 97 -13.32 1.32 1.99
N GLY A 98 -12.63 1.84 3.00
CA GLY A 98 -13.00 1.74 4.41
C GLY A 98 -12.90 0.31 4.98
N GLY A 99 -13.12 0.18 6.29
CA GLY A 99 -12.97 -1.11 6.99
C GLY A 99 -13.89 -2.23 6.47
N ALA A 100 -15.06 -1.87 5.93
CA ALA A 100 -16.01 -2.82 5.35
C ALA A 100 -15.49 -3.51 4.08
N SER A 101 -14.58 -2.87 3.34
CA SER A 101 -14.00 -3.41 2.10
C SER A 101 -13.06 -4.60 2.30
N VAL A 102 -12.57 -4.80 3.53
CA VAL A 102 -11.70 -5.94 3.84
C VAL A 102 -12.51 -7.24 3.80
N PRO A 103 -12.06 -8.31 3.12
CA PRO A 103 -12.75 -9.60 3.15
C PRO A 103 -12.92 -10.13 4.59
N ALA A 104 -14.09 -10.69 4.91
CA ALA A 104 -14.40 -11.18 6.26
C ALA A 104 -13.38 -12.23 6.74
N SER A 105 -13.04 -13.19 5.87
CA SER A 105 -12.04 -14.22 6.17
C SER A 105 -10.68 -13.65 6.53
N TRP A 106 -10.27 -12.54 5.90
CA TRP A 106 -8.99 -11.89 6.19
C TRP A 106 -9.05 -11.15 7.52
N ARG A 107 -10.14 -10.41 7.76
CA ARG A 107 -10.36 -9.77 9.06
C ARG A 107 -10.33 -10.81 10.17
N ASP A 108 -11.11 -11.88 10.07
CA ASP A 108 -11.22 -12.88 11.13
C ASP A 108 -9.89 -13.60 11.39
N THR A 109 -9.09 -13.84 10.35
CA THR A 109 -7.76 -14.46 10.48
C THR A 109 -6.73 -13.53 11.14
N CYS A 110 -6.80 -12.22 10.89
CA CYS A 110 -5.81 -11.24 11.35
C CYS A 110 -6.27 -10.36 12.52
N ARG A 111 -7.51 -10.53 13.00
CA ARG A 111 -8.15 -9.63 13.97
C ARG A 111 -7.41 -9.58 15.30
N THR A 112 -6.97 -10.74 15.79
CA THR A 112 -6.27 -10.85 17.06
C THR A 112 -4.77 -10.88 16.82
N LEU A 113 -4.05 -9.89 17.34
CA LEU A 113 -2.62 -9.78 17.12
C LEU A 113 -1.85 -10.89 17.89
N PRO A 114 -0.93 -11.62 17.22
CA PRO A 114 -0.16 -12.69 17.87
C PRO A 114 1.03 -12.17 18.69
N GLY A 115 1.40 -10.89 18.52
CA GLY A 115 2.52 -10.26 19.23
C GLY A 115 3.92 -10.73 18.80
N CYS A 116 4.09 -11.27 17.60
CA CYS A 116 5.37 -11.82 17.11
C CYS A 116 6.54 -10.83 17.17
N VAL A 117 6.33 -9.58 16.75
CA VAL A 117 7.38 -8.52 16.76
C VAL A 117 7.23 -7.60 17.98
N LEU A 118 6.00 -7.44 18.48
CA LEU A 118 5.66 -6.59 19.62
C LEU A 118 4.88 -7.43 20.65
N PRO A 119 5.56 -8.14 21.57
CA PRO A 119 4.91 -9.06 22.51
C PRO A 119 3.82 -8.41 23.38
N ARG A 120 3.95 -7.12 23.66
CA ARG A 120 2.95 -6.33 24.40
C ARG A 120 1.59 -6.19 23.70
N LEU A 121 1.51 -6.53 22.41
CA LEU A 121 0.28 -6.47 21.61
C LEU A 121 -0.43 -7.82 21.50
N THR A 122 0.10 -8.91 22.09
CA THR A 122 -0.53 -10.22 22.04
C THR A 122 -1.97 -10.17 22.57
N GLY A 123 -2.91 -10.71 21.80
CA GLY A 123 -4.34 -10.76 22.18
C GLY A 123 -5.11 -9.46 21.92
N THR A 124 -4.46 -8.41 21.42
CA THR A 124 -5.13 -7.14 21.09
C THR A 124 -6.01 -7.30 19.84
N ASP A 125 -7.23 -6.78 19.88
CA ASP A 125 -8.10 -6.66 18.71
C ASP A 125 -7.63 -5.48 17.83
N LEU A 126 -7.23 -5.78 16.60
CA LEU A 126 -6.70 -4.80 15.64
C LEU A 126 -7.75 -3.74 15.25
N VAL A 127 -9.03 -4.09 15.20
CA VAL A 127 -10.11 -3.14 14.89
C VAL A 127 -10.35 -2.19 16.05
N GLU A 128 -10.32 -2.70 17.28
CA GLU A 128 -10.37 -1.87 18.48
C GLU A 128 -9.19 -0.89 18.53
N LEU A 129 -7.97 -1.40 18.28
CA LEU A 129 -6.76 -0.57 18.22
C LEU A 129 -6.88 0.52 17.15
N ALA A 130 -7.41 0.20 15.96
CA ALA A 130 -7.67 1.18 14.91
C ALA A 130 -8.68 2.26 15.36
N GLY A 131 -9.71 1.87 16.12
CA GLY A 131 -10.67 2.81 16.72
C GLY A 131 -10.03 3.75 17.74
N LEU A 132 -9.14 3.24 18.59
CA LEU A 132 -8.37 4.05 19.54
C LEU A 132 -7.44 5.03 18.83
N LEU A 133 -6.74 4.59 17.78
CA LEU A 133 -5.89 5.46 16.95
C LEU A 133 -6.71 6.58 16.30
N HIS A 134 -7.88 6.25 15.74
CA HIS A 134 -8.78 7.25 15.16
C HIS A 134 -9.23 8.30 16.20
N ALA A 135 -9.57 7.87 17.42
CA ALA A 135 -9.97 8.78 18.50
C ALA A 135 -8.85 9.74 18.95
N THR A 136 -7.58 9.42 18.66
CA THR A 136 -6.42 10.30 18.97
C THR A 136 -6.07 11.27 17.85
N GLN A 137 -6.76 11.23 16.70
CA GLN A 137 -6.43 12.13 15.60
C GLN A 137 -6.65 13.59 16.03
N PRO A 138 -5.63 14.46 15.91
CA PRO A 138 -5.80 15.87 16.21
C PRO A 138 -6.84 16.46 15.26
N ASN A 139 -7.69 17.36 15.79
CA ASN A 139 -8.61 18.13 14.96
C ASN A 139 -7.81 18.83 13.86
N ARG A 140 -8.00 18.42 12.61
CA ARG A 140 -7.35 19.09 11.48
C ARG A 140 -7.92 20.50 11.42
N PRO A 141 -7.10 21.57 11.49
CA PRO A 141 -7.62 22.90 11.21
C PRO A 141 -8.21 22.88 9.80
N GLU A 142 -9.48 23.27 9.68
CA GLU A 142 -10.14 23.38 8.37
C GLU A 142 -9.26 24.24 7.47
N GLY A 143 -8.80 23.64 6.37
CA GLY A 143 -7.86 24.27 5.47
C GLY A 143 -8.43 25.59 4.96
N GLY A 144 -7.75 26.69 5.29
CA GLY A 144 -8.00 27.99 4.68
C GLY A 144 -7.91 27.84 3.17
N ARG A 145 -9.04 28.04 2.49
CA ARG A 145 -9.09 28.28 1.05
C ARG A 145 -8.29 29.55 0.77
N THR A 146 -7.04 29.42 0.36
CA THR A 146 -6.35 30.52 -0.31
C THR A 146 -6.95 30.66 -1.70
N LYS A 147 -7.47 31.86 -1.95
CA LYS A 147 -7.98 32.37 -3.22
C LYS A 147 -6.97 32.26 -4.35
#